data_AF-A0A1J3HKD8-F1
#
_entry.id   AF-A0A1J3HKD8-F1
#
_cell.length_a   1.000
_cell.length_b   1.000
_cell.length_c   1.000
_cell.angle_alpha   90.00
_cell.angle_beta   90.00
_cell.angle_gamma   90.00
#
_symmetry.space_group_name_H-M   'P 1'
#
loop_
_entity.id
_entity.type
_entity.pdbx_description
1 polymer ?
#
loop_
_entity_poly.entity_id
_entity_poly.type
_entity_poly.pdbx_seq_one_letter_code
_entity_poly.pdbx_strand_id
1 'polypeptide(L)'
;LFSLFSSFIFLSCFLLDFQLKTKMGFVTSVLGILGFAIGIPIGLIIGFFALVYSQPTHKEYPPARPLVESSISVLLDLLPDIPLWMKNPDYERVDWFNRFLSYMWPYLDKAVCEIIQSSAQPIFADYIGKFCIESIEFEKLSLGPLPPTVHGVKFY
;
A
#
# COMPACT_ATOMS: atom_id res chain seq x y z
N LEU A 1 -4.50 -17.82 -10.05
CA LEU A 1 -5.64 -17.00 -10.56
C LEU A 1 -5.46 -16.57 -12.02
N PHE A 2 -4.35 -15.92 -12.38
CA PHE A 2 -4.10 -15.44 -13.74
C PHE A 2 -4.05 -16.57 -14.80
N SER A 3 -3.46 -17.71 -14.46
CA SER A 3 -3.39 -18.89 -15.36
C SER A 3 -4.77 -19.54 -15.59
N LEU A 4 -5.65 -19.54 -14.57
CA LEU A 4 -7.03 -20.02 -14.70
C LEU A 4 -7.87 -19.12 -15.61
N PHE A 5 -7.64 -17.80 -15.54
CA PHE A 5 -8.29 -16.82 -16.40
C PHE A 5 -7.85 -16.97 -17.86
N SER A 6 -6.55 -17.22 -18.09
CA SER A 6 -5.99 -17.48 -19.42
C SER A 6 -6.56 -18.77 -20.02
N SER A 7 -6.70 -19.84 -19.24
CA SER A 7 -7.31 -21.10 -19.69
C SER A 7 -8.79 -20.94 -20.00
N PHE A 8 -9.51 -20.07 -19.30
CA PHE A 8 -10.93 -19.80 -19.54
C PHE A 8 -11.15 -19.01 -20.85
N ILE A 9 -10.27 -18.05 -21.14
CA ILE A 9 -10.26 -17.31 -22.41
C ILE A 9 -9.90 -18.24 -23.56
N PHE A 10 -8.93 -19.14 -23.39
CA PHE A 10 -8.56 -20.13 -24.40
C PHE A 10 -9.69 -21.12 -24.69
N LEU A 11 -10.41 -21.56 -23.65
CA LEU A 11 -11.57 -22.45 -23.79
C LEU A 11 -12.75 -21.75 -24.49
N SER A 12 -12.98 -20.47 -24.19
CA SER A 12 -14.00 -19.67 -24.89
C SER A 12 -13.65 -19.42 -26.36
N CYS A 13 -12.37 -19.14 -26.67
CA CYS A 13 -11.91 -18.93 -28.03
C CYS A 13 -11.96 -20.23 -28.85
N PHE A 14 -11.57 -21.36 -28.25
CA PHE A 14 -11.67 -22.68 -28.86
C PHE A 14 -13.12 -23.11 -29.10
N LEU A 15 -14.03 -22.77 -28.19
CA LEU A 15 -15.48 -22.95 -28.39
C LEU A 15 -16.01 -22.11 -29.56
N LEU A 16 -15.54 -20.87 -29.73
CA LEU A 16 -15.96 -20.00 -30.83
C LEU A 16 -15.46 -20.51 -32.19
N ASP A 17 -14.23 -21.01 -32.26
CA ASP A 17 -13.63 -21.57 -33.47
C ASP A 17 -14.29 -22.90 -33.87
N PHE A 18 -14.68 -23.72 -32.88
CA PHE A 18 -15.41 -24.97 -33.10
C PHE A 18 -16.84 -24.74 -33.64
N GLN A 19 -17.52 -23.64 -33.26
CA GLN A 19 -18.83 -23.27 -33.80
C GLN A 19 -18.79 -22.95 -35.31
N LEU A 20 -17.62 -22.57 -35.84
CA LEU A 20 -17.50 -22.11 -37.22
C LEU A 20 -17.32 -23.25 -38.24
N LYS A 21 -17.05 -24.50 -37.81
CA LYS A 21 -16.61 -25.57 -38.72
C LYS A 21 -17.53 -26.79 -38.91
N THR A 22 -18.63 -26.95 -38.17
CA THR A 22 -19.50 -28.14 -38.29
C THR A 22 -20.96 -27.78 -38.57
N LYS A 23 -21.43 -28.10 -39.79
CA LYS A 23 -22.81 -27.89 -40.30
C LYS A 23 -23.90 -28.76 -39.61
N MET A 24 -23.72 -29.22 -38.37
CA MET A 24 -24.72 -29.98 -37.61
C MET A 24 -24.75 -29.53 -36.15
N GLY A 25 -25.59 -28.56 -35.83
CA GLY A 25 -25.70 -27.93 -34.50
C GLY A 25 -26.07 -28.86 -33.34
N PHE A 26 -26.60 -30.06 -33.61
CA PHE A 26 -26.93 -31.03 -32.56
C PHE A 26 -25.68 -31.68 -31.95
N VAL A 27 -24.70 -32.04 -32.78
CA VAL A 27 -23.48 -32.74 -32.34
C VAL A 27 -22.58 -31.80 -31.53
N THR A 28 -22.56 -30.52 -31.88
CA THR A 28 -21.78 -29.50 -31.16
C THR A 28 -22.36 -29.21 -29.78
N SER A 29 -23.68 -29.17 -29.63
CA SER A 29 -24.34 -29.01 -28.33
C SER A 29 -24.08 -30.19 -27.40
N VAL A 30 -24.19 -31.43 -27.90
CA VAL A 30 -23.94 -32.62 -27.06
C VAL A 30 -22.48 -32.71 -26.63
N LEU A 31 -21.53 -32.44 -27.53
CA LEU A 31 -20.11 -32.47 -27.21
C LEU A 31 -19.70 -31.35 -26.23
N GLY A 32 -20.34 -30.17 -26.34
CA GLY A 32 -20.14 -29.06 -25.40
C GLY A 32 -20.63 -29.38 -23.99
N ILE A 33 -21.82 -29.99 -23.85
CA ILE A 33 -22.38 -30.39 -22.55
C ILE A 33 -21.50 -31.47 -21.90
N LEU A 34 -21.05 -32.46 -22.67
CA LEU A 34 -20.16 -33.52 -22.16
C LEU A 34 -18.81 -32.96 -21.71
N GLY A 35 -18.24 -32.03 -22.50
CA GLY A 35 -16.99 -31.36 -22.18
C GLY A 35 -17.09 -30.51 -20.90
N PHE A 36 -18.20 -29.81 -20.69
CA PHE A 36 -18.41 -29.01 -19.48
C PHE A 36 -18.65 -29.88 -18.23
N ALA A 37 -19.41 -30.96 -18.39
CA ALA A 37 -19.70 -31.92 -17.32
C ALA A 37 -18.43 -32.59 -16.77
N ILE A 38 -17.45 -32.85 -17.64
CA ILE A 38 -16.17 -33.48 -17.25
C ILE A 38 -15.09 -32.43 -16.92
N GLY A 39 -15.09 -31.29 -17.60
CA GLY A 39 -14.08 -30.25 -17.43
C GLY A 39 -14.17 -29.51 -16.10
N ILE A 40 -15.39 -29.18 -15.63
CA ILE A 40 -15.60 -28.52 -14.34
C ILE A 40 -15.03 -29.32 -13.15
N PRO A 41 -15.35 -30.62 -12.95
CA PRO A 41 -14.84 -31.36 -11.81
C PRO A 41 -13.32 -31.55 -11.87
N ILE A 42 -12.75 -31.82 -13.06
CA ILE A 42 -11.30 -32.00 -13.22
C ILE A 42 -10.57 -30.68 -12.92
N GLY A 43 -11.06 -29.56 -13.45
CA GLY A 43 -10.50 -28.24 -13.18
C GLY A 43 -10.56 -27.85 -11.71
N LEU A 44 -11.67 -28.18 -11.03
CA LEU A 44 -11.85 -27.91 -9.60
C LEU A 44 -10.89 -28.75 -8.75
N ILE A 45 -10.72 -30.04 -9.07
CA ILE A 45 -9.78 -30.92 -8.36
C ILE A 45 -8.34 -30.43 -8.51
N ILE A 46 -7.90 -30.12 -9.73
CA ILE A 46 -6.54 -29.63 -10.00
C ILE A 46 -6.31 -28.27 -9.33
N GLY A 47 -7.29 -27.36 -9.43
CA GLY A 47 -7.23 -26.05 -8.77
C GLY A 47 -7.17 -26.15 -7.25
N PHE A 48 -7.96 -27.03 -6.65
CA PHE A 48 -7.96 -27.29 -5.21
C PHE A 48 -6.60 -27.82 -4.73
N PHE A 49 -6.03 -28.81 -5.43
CA PHE A 49 -4.70 -29.33 -5.09
C PHE A 49 -3.60 -28.28 -5.23
N ALA A 50 -3.66 -27.42 -6.27
CA ALA A 50 -2.70 -26.33 -6.43
C ALA A 50 -2.80 -25.30 -5.29
N LEU A 51 -4.01 -25.00 -4.80
CA LEU A 51 -4.21 -24.08 -3.67
C LEU A 51 -3.73 -24.67 -2.33
N VAL A 52 -3.96 -25.96 -2.10
CA VAL A 52 -3.50 -26.66 -0.90
C VAL A 52 -1.97 -26.78 -0.90
N TYR A 53 -1.36 -27.08 -2.05
CA TYR A 53 0.09 -27.26 -2.16
C TYR A 53 0.86 -25.92 -2.21
N SER A 54 0.19 -24.81 -2.58
CA SER A 54 0.79 -23.46 -2.55
C SER A 54 0.85 -22.86 -1.14
N GLN A 55 0.43 -23.57 -0.10
CA GLN A 55 0.70 -23.14 1.27
C GLN A 55 2.23 -23.20 1.51
N PRO A 56 2.84 -22.11 1.97
CA PRO A 56 4.28 -22.09 2.22
C PRO A 56 4.61 -23.17 3.26
N THR A 57 5.54 -24.06 2.92
CA THR A 57 6.13 -25.07 3.82
C THR A 57 6.30 -24.48 5.21
N HIS A 58 5.57 -25.05 6.17
CA HIS A 58 5.60 -24.73 7.58
C HIS A 58 7.04 -24.76 8.08
N LYS A 59 7.62 -23.59 8.33
CA LYS A 59 8.94 -23.50 8.95
C LYS A 59 8.80 -24.06 10.37
N GLU A 60 9.51 -25.14 10.69
CA GLU A 60 9.64 -25.63 12.05
C GLU A 60 10.19 -24.51 12.92
N TYR A 61 9.37 -24.02 13.84
CA TYR A 61 9.82 -23.09 14.87
C TYR A 61 10.58 -23.89 15.92
N PRO A 62 11.79 -23.46 16.33
CA PRO A 62 12.53 -24.13 17.38
C PRO A 62 11.72 -24.14 18.68
N PRO A 63 11.88 -25.17 19.55
CA PRO A 63 11.14 -25.28 20.80
C PRO A 63 11.31 -23.99 21.61
N ALA A 64 10.18 -23.43 22.05
CA ALA A 64 10.13 -22.20 22.81
C ALA A 64 10.99 -22.34 24.07
N ARG A 65 12.11 -21.63 24.12
CA ARG A 65 12.95 -21.52 25.32
C ARG A 65 12.20 -20.62 26.32
N PRO A 66 12.16 -20.93 27.62
CA PRO A 66 11.63 -20.01 28.62
C PRO A 66 12.59 -18.82 28.75
N LEU A 67 12.31 -17.73 28.01
CA LEU A 67 13.09 -16.48 28.00
C LEU A 67 12.57 -15.45 29.03
N VAL A 68 11.83 -15.90 30.05
CA VAL A 68 10.83 -15.05 30.71
C VAL A 68 11.42 -13.99 31.67
N GLU A 69 12.61 -14.17 32.24
CA GLU A 69 13.09 -13.20 33.26
C GLU A 69 14.06 -12.14 32.70
N SER A 70 15.04 -12.53 31.86
CA SER A 70 16.03 -11.58 31.34
C SER A 70 15.47 -10.65 30.26
N SER A 71 14.42 -11.07 29.55
CA SER A 71 13.85 -10.25 28.49
C SER A 71 12.97 -9.14 29.04
N ILE A 72 12.33 -9.30 30.20
CA ILE A 72 11.39 -8.29 30.72
C ILE A 72 12.15 -7.03 31.14
N SER A 73 13.28 -7.14 31.84
CA SER A 73 14.11 -5.99 32.19
C SER A 73 14.67 -5.28 30.95
N VAL A 74 15.18 -6.05 29.98
CA VAL A 74 15.67 -5.50 28.70
C VAL A 74 14.56 -4.85 27.89
N LEU A 75 13.35 -5.43 27.88
CA LEU A 75 12.19 -4.85 27.20
C LEU A 75 11.66 -3.61 27.91
N LEU A 76 11.75 -3.52 29.24
CA LEU A 76 11.39 -2.33 30.01
C LEU A 76 12.36 -1.17 29.73
N ASP A 77 13.65 -1.46 29.60
CA ASP A 77 14.66 -0.47 29.21
C ASP A 77 14.48 0.01 27.77
N LEU A 78 13.96 -0.84 26.87
CA LEU A 78 13.69 -0.50 25.46
C LEU A 78 12.28 0.07 25.23
N LEU A 79 11.37 -0.04 26.20
CA LEU A 79 10.00 0.45 26.14
C LEU A 79 9.85 1.95 25.78
N PRO A 80 10.73 2.88 26.22
CA PRO A 80 10.62 4.28 25.83
C PRO A 80 10.97 4.54 24.35
N ASP A 81 11.78 3.69 23.72
CA ASP A 81 12.21 3.85 22.32
C ASP A 81 11.22 3.23 21.32
N ILE A 82 10.16 2.57 21.81
CA ILE A 82 9.15 1.93 20.97
C ILE A 82 8.24 3.00 20.36
N PRO A 83 8.00 2.95 19.03
CA PRO A 83 7.15 3.94 18.39
C PRO A 83 5.69 3.85 18.87
N LEU A 84 5.02 5.00 18.93
CA LEU A 84 3.66 5.14 19.49
C LEU A 84 2.61 4.20 18.88
N TRP A 85 2.68 3.91 17.58
CA TRP A 85 1.79 2.97 16.90
C TRP A 85 1.93 1.52 17.38
N MET A 86 3.07 1.17 17.99
CA MET A 86 3.30 -0.14 18.57
C MET A 86 2.91 -0.17 20.06
N LYS A 87 2.99 0.98 20.73
CA LYS A 87 2.60 1.12 22.14
C LYS A 87 1.08 1.24 22.32
N ASN A 88 0.39 1.84 21.36
CA ASN A 88 -1.02 2.18 21.45
C ASN A 88 -1.78 1.64 20.22
N PRO A 89 -2.83 0.80 20.40
CA PRO A 89 -3.58 0.22 19.27
C PRO A 89 -4.39 1.26 18.48
N ASP A 90 -4.66 2.43 19.06
CA ASP A 90 -5.39 3.53 18.41
C ASP A 90 -4.57 4.27 17.35
N TYR A 91 -3.26 4.02 17.29
CA TYR A 91 -2.34 4.73 16.40
C TYR A 91 -1.99 3.81 15.22
N GLU A 92 -2.37 4.23 14.02
CA GLU A 92 -2.02 3.50 12.80
C GLU A 92 -0.71 4.00 12.20
N ARG A 93 0.07 3.06 11.64
CA ARG A 93 1.31 3.38 10.93
C ARG A 93 1.01 3.92 9.54
N VAL A 94 1.41 5.16 9.29
CA VAL A 94 1.12 5.88 8.04
C VAL A 94 2.35 5.98 7.13
N ASP A 95 3.02 4.85 6.88
CA ASP A 95 4.20 4.80 6.00
C ASP A 95 3.87 5.27 4.57
N TRP A 96 2.65 4.99 4.09
CA TRP A 96 2.19 5.43 2.78
C TRP A 96 2.09 6.96 2.69
N PHE A 97 1.67 7.62 3.76
CA PHE A 97 1.56 9.07 3.84
C PHE A 97 2.94 9.72 3.86
N ASN A 98 3.89 9.13 4.59
CA ASN A 98 5.28 9.59 4.59
C ASN A 98 5.91 9.50 3.18
N ARG A 99 5.63 8.43 2.42
CA ARG A 99 6.07 8.31 1.02
C ARG A 99 5.41 9.36 0.13
N PHE A 100 4.11 9.58 0.30
CA PHE A 100 3.37 10.60 -0.44
C PHE A 100 3.90 12.01 -0.17
N LEU A 101 4.14 12.36 1.10
CA LEU A 101 4.76 13.63 1.48
C LEU A 101 6.13 13.80 0.84
N SER A 102 6.96 12.74 0.79
CA SER A 102 8.26 12.80 0.14
C SER A 102 8.16 13.14 -1.35
N TYR A 103 7.18 12.61 -2.06
CA TYR A 103 6.96 12.95 -3.48
C TYR A 103 6.43 14.37 -3.67
N MET A 104 5.60 14.87 -2.75
CA MET A 104 5.00 16.21 -2.86
C MET A 104 5.86 17.33 -2.28
N TRP A 105 6.86 17.01 -1.46
CA TRP A 105 7.71 17.98 -0.75
C TRP A 105 8.22 19.16 -1.59
N PRO A 106 8.75 18.99 -2.82
CA PRO A 106 9.23 20.12 -3.60
C PRO A 106 8.14 21.11 -4.02
N TYR A 107 6.88 20.66 -4.09
CA TYR A 107 5.73 21.52 -4.38
C TYR A 107 5.21 22.19 -3.11
N LEU A 108 5.16 21.44 -2.01
CA LEU A 108 4.79 21.97 -0.70
C LEU A 108 5.77 23.03 -0.23
N ASP A 109 7.08 22.84 -0.44
CA ASP A 109 8.11 23.82 -0.09
C ASP A 109 7.81 25.18 -0.75
N LYS A 110 7.58 25.19 -2.06
CA LYS A 110 7.25 26.40 -2.82
C LYS A 110 5.95 27.04 -2.35
N ALA A 111 4.87 26.26 -2.24
CA ALA A 111 3.56 26.77 -1.86
C ALA A 111 3.57 27.36 -0.44
N VAL A 112 4.19 26.66 0.52
CA VAL A 112 4.29 27.17 1.89
C VAL A 112 5.18 28.41 1.96
N CYS A 113 6.27 28.47 1.18
CA CYS A 113 7.10 29.67 1.12
C CYS A 113 6.32 30.88 0.59
N GLU A 114 5.50 30.71 -0.45
CA GLU A 114 4.63 31.78 -0.96
C GLU A 114 3.58 32.22 0.09
N ILE A 115 2.97 31.27 0.80
CA ILE A 115 2.01 31.56 1.87
C ILE A 115 2.68 32.34 3.01
N ILE A 116 3.86 31.91 3.46
CA ILE A 116 4.63 32.61 4.49
C ILE A 116 4.98 34.02 4.04
N GLN A 117 5.47 34.19 2.80
CA GLN A 117 5.76 35.53 2.28
C GLN A 117 4.51 36.41 2.26
N SER A 118 3.42 35.93 1.67
CA SER A 118 2.17 36.70 1.59
C SER A 118 1.58 37.07 2.96
N SER A 119 1.72 36.19 3.96
CA SER A 119 1.22 36.43 5.32
C SER A 119 2.15 37.31 6.16
N ALA A 120 3.46 37.29 5.90
CA ALA A 120 4.44 38.08 6.64
C ALA A 120 4.63 39.51 6.08
N GLN A 121 4.40 39.74 4.78
CA GLN A 121 4.38 41.08 4.18
C GLN A 121 3.54 42.12 4.96
N PRO A 122 2.28 41.86 5.34
CA PRO A 122 1.50 42.82 6.13
C PRO A 122 2.07 43.03 7.54
N ILE A 123 2.67 41.99 8.14
CA ILE A 123 3.32 42.09 9.45
C ILE A 123 4.52 43.02 9.35
N PHE A 124 5.35 42.87 8.32
CA PHE A 124 6.51 43.75 8.11
C PHE A 124 6.13 45.20 7.88
N ALA A 125 5.04 45.46 7.14
CA ALA A 125 4.53 46.82 6.92
C ALA A 125 4.21 47.55 8.24
N ASP A 126 3.74 46.84 9.27
CA ASP A 126 3.43 47.43 10.59
C ASP A 126 4.68 47.79 11.41
N TYR A 127 5.84 47.22 11.07
CA TYR A 127 7.12 47.45 11.75
C TYR A 127 8.04 48.41 10.99
N ILE A 128 7.90 48.50 9.66
CA ILE A 128 8.58 49.50 8.83
C ILE A 128 8.14 50.89 9.31
N GLY A 129 9.11 51.72 9.72
CA GLY A 129 8.89 53.06 10.27
C GLY A 129 8.89 53.17 11.82
N LYS A 130 8.68 52.09 12.59
CA LYS A 130 8.79 52.15 14.07
C LYS A 130 10.24 52.08 14.58
N PHE A 131 11.12 51.43 13.82
CA PHE A 131 12.51 51.16 14.22
C PHE A 131 13.55 51.70 13.23
N CYS A 132 13.20 52.69 12.39
CA CYS A 132 14.05 53.21 11.31
C CYS A 132 14.50 52.14 10.28
N ILE A 133 13.70 51.10 10.07
CA ILE A 133 13.95 50.06 9.07
C ILE A 133 13.26 50.47 7.76
N GLU A 134 14.03 50.56 6.68
CA GLU A 134 13.56 51.06 5.36
C GLU A 134 12.80 50.00 4.56
N SER A 135 13.17 48.71 4.65
CA SER A 135 12.44 47.59 4.05
C SER A 135 12.80 46.26 4.73
N ILE A 136 11.86 45.32 4.76
CA ILE A 136 12.07 43.94 5.24
C ILE A 136 11.50 43.01 4.18
N GLU A 137 12.37 42.26 3.52
CA GLU A 137 12.01 41.28 2.50
C GLU A 137 12.72 39.95 2.78
N PHE A 138 12.12 38.85 2.33
CA PHE A 138 12.76 37.54 2.39
C PHE A 138 13.64 37.33 1.17
N GLU A 139 14.96 37.27 1.36
CA GLU A 139 15.90 37.00 0.27
C GLU A 139 15.77 35.57 -0.27
N LYS A 140 15.71 34.58 0.63
CA LYS A 140 15.53 33.16 0.28
C LYS A 140 14.84 32.41 1.41
N LEU A 141 13.62 31.95 1.14
CA LEU A 141 12.85 31.12 2.05
C LEU A 141 12.74 29.71 1.47
N SER A 142 13.13 28.69 2.24
CA SER A 142 12.92 27.28 1.95
C SER A 142 12.85 26.51 3.26
N LEU A 143 11.94 25.55 3.35
CA LEU A 143 11.72 24.67 4.50
C LEU A 143 12.79 23.57 4.61
N GLY A 144 13.69 23.48 3.62
CA GLY A 144 14.78 22.52 3.57
C GLY A 144 14.45 21.27 2.75
N PRO A 145 15.44 20.39 2.51
CA PRO A 145 15.30 19.25 1.60
C PRO A 145 14.56 18.05 2.21
N LEU A 146 14.37 18.02 3.53
CA LEU A 146 13.82 16.86 4.24
C LEU A 146 12.34 17.05 4.57
N PRO A 147 11.44 16.16 4.11
CA PRO A 147 10.04 16.21 4.51
C PRO A 147 9.86 15.78 5.98
N PRO A 148 8.83 16.29 6.67
CA PRO A 148 8.48 15.85 8.01
C PRO A 148 7.96 14.41 7.99
N THR A 149 8.26 13.65 9.04
CA THR A 149 7.81 12.28 9.22
C THR A 149 6.69 12.19 10.24
N VAL A 150 5.56 11.61 9.84
CA VAL A 150 4.45 11.32 10.75
C VAL A 150 4.61 9.92 11.30
N HIS A 151 4.74 9.82 12.62
CA HIS A 151 4.97 8.53 13.29
C HIS A 151 3.68 7.74 13.55
N GLY A 152 2.54 8.41 13.71
CA GLY A 152 1.25 7.73 13.88
C GLY A 152 0.11 8.74 13.86
N VAL A 153 -1.07 8.30 13.41
CA VAL A 153 -2.29 9.11 13.38
C VAL A 153 -3.34 8.41 14.24
N LYS A 154 -4.02 9.19 15.08
CA LYS A 154 -5.17 8.75 15.87
C LYS A 154 -6.42 9.46 15.36
N PHE A 155 -7.44 8.67 15.02
CA PHE A 155 -8.76 9.19 14.66
C PHE A 155 -9.57 9.47 15.94
N TYR A 156 -10.22 10.62 16.00
CA TYR A 156 -11.08 11.07 17.09
C TYR A 156 -12.51 11.22 16.60
#